data_AF-A0A1Q5J389-F1
#
_entry.id   AF-A0A1Q5J389-F1
#
_cell.length_a   1.000
_cell.length_b   1.000
_cell.length_c   1.000
_cell.angle_alpha   90.00
_cell.angle_beta   90.00
_cell.angle_gamma   90.00
#
_symmetry.space_group_name_H-M   'P 1'
#
loop_
_entity.id
_entity.type
_entity.pdbx_description
1 polymer ?
#
loop_
_entity_poly.entity_id
_entity_poly.type
_entity_poly.pdbx_seq_one_letter_code
_entity_poly.pdbx_strand_id
1 'polypeptide(L)'
;MGLAQTQHRFLVRQKVTPMANRYLVHTAGADGEEGELVAFAHQKRLAFKEEVTFYTDESRRQVLFTFKARQVIDLGATYDVHGASGTRLGSFRKNFGASLLRSTWHLSREGAEEESTGQERSEGLALLRRAWEFLPYTDLLPFVVPYHFDFTESGRSVMSVEKLFGLRDRYVLDIADPELDRRLAIAQAVALDALQSR
;
A
#
# COMPACT_ATOMS: atom_id res chain seq x y z
N MET A 1 -18.54 12.00 -7.31
CA MET A 1 -17.38 11.60 -8.12
C MET A 1 -16.72 10.44 -7.41
N GLY A 2 -16.07 9.53 -8.14
CA GLY A 2 -15.68 8.22 -7.61
C GLY A 2 -14.41 7.73 -8.26
N LEU A 3 -13.85 6.66 -7.71
CA LEU A 3 -12.61 6.05 -8.18
C LEU A 3 -12.74 5.61 -9.66
N ALA A 4 -12.08 6.34 -10.56
CA ALA A 4 -12.07 6.06 -11.99
C ALA A 4 -10.95 5.06 -12.35
N GLN A 5 -11.26 4.07 -13.21
CA GLN A 5 -10.26 3.10 -13.67
C GLN A 5 -9.16 3.74 -14.53
N THR A 6 -9.44 4.89 -15.16
CA THR A 6 -8.46 5.66 -15.94
C THR A 6 -7.47 6.45 -15.09
N GLN A 7 -7.65 6.52 -13.76
CA GLN A 7 -6.70 7.21 -12.89
C GLN A 7 -5.49 6.31 -12.64
N HIS A 8 -4.29 6.82 -12.88
CA HIS A 8 -3.04 6.05 -12.77
C HIS A 8 -2.24 6.36 -11.50
N ARG A 9 -2.49 7.52 -10.88
CA ARG A 9 -1.68 8.00 -9.76
C ARG A 9 -2.54 8.41 -8.58
N PHE A 10 -2.13 7.99 -7.38
CA PHE A 10 -2.81 8.30 -6.13
C PHE A 10 -1.82 8.73 -5.05
N LEU A 11 -2.29 9.61 -4.17
CA LEU A 11 -1.60 9.97 -2.94
C LEU A 11 -2.32 9.28 -1.77
N VAL A 12 -1.61 8.40 -1.07
CA VAL A 12 -2.11 7.71 0.12
C VAL A 12 -1.50 8.36 1.35
N ARG A 13 -2.33 8.89 2.23
CA ARG A 13 -1.92 9.60 3.44
C ARG A 13 -2.43 8.88 4.68
N GLN A 14 -1.51 8.58 5.61
CA GLN A 14 -1.90 8.01 6.88
C GLN A 14 -2.44 9.10 7.83
N LYS A 15 -3.53 8.80 8.52
CA LYS A 15 -4.10 9.59 9.61
C LYS A 15 -3.94 8.79 10.90
N VAL A 16 -2.87 9.10 11.63
CA VAL A 16 -2.57 8.44 12.90
C VAL A 16 -3.67 8.78 13.90
N THR A 17 -4.37 7.75 14.41
CA THR A 17 -5.34 7.91 15.50
C THR A 17 -5.09 6.86 16.59
N PRO A 18 -5.44 7.12 17.85
CA PRO A 18 -5.11 6.20 18.95
C PRO A 18 -5.73 4.79 18.81
N MET A 19 -6.94 4.70 18.23
CA MET A 19 -7.76 3.48 18.23
C MET A 19 -7.92 2.80 16.86
N ALA A 20 -7.47 3.45 15.78
CA ALA A 20 -7.64 2.95 14.41
C ALA A 20 -6.50 3.42 13.51
N ASN A 21 -6.11 2.58 12.55
CA ASN A 21 -5.30 3.05 11.42
C ASN A 21 -6.26 3.55 10.34
N ARG A 22 -6.05 4.78 9.88
CA ARG A 22 -6.91 5.44 8.90
C ARG A 22 -6.05 5.95 7.76
N TYR A 23 -6.56 5.83 6.54
CA TYR A 23 -5.87 6.28 5.35
C TYR A 23 -6.81 7.08 4.46
N LEU A 24 -6.31 8.19 3.93
CA LEU A 24 -6.98 8.99 2.92
C LEU A 24 -6.29 8.74 1.59
N VAL A 25 -7.06 8.41 0.56
CA VAL A 25 -6.55 8.14 -0.78
C VAL A 25 -7.10 9.21 -1.70
N HIS A 26 -6.20 10.04 -2.19
CA HIS A 26 -6.52 11.12 -3.11
C HIS A 26 -6.04 10.78 -4.51
N THR A 27 -6.70 11.31 -5.54
CA THR A 27 -6.05 11.39 -6.85
C THR A 27 -4.82 12.28 -6.76
N ALA A 28 -3.85 12.04 -7.63
CA ALA A 28 -2.66 12.89 -7.73
C ALA A 28 -2.58 13.48 -9.14
N GLY A 29 -2.28 14.78 -9.21
CA GLY A 29 -1.97 15.48 -10.46
C GLY A 29 -0.59 15.10 -11.01
N ALA A 30 -0.28 15.56 -12.23
CA ALA A 30 1.01 15.33 -12.87
C ALA A 30 2.19 15.81 -12.01
N ASP A 31 2.01 16.93 -11.30
CA ASP A 31 3.01 17.55 -10.42
C ASP A 31 3.00 16.99 -8.99
N GLY A 32 2.23 15.93 -8.72
CA GLY A 32 2.12 15.31 -7.39
C GLY A 32 1.22 16.08 -6.41
N GLU A 33 0.47 17.07 -6.88
CA GLU A 33 -0.52 17.78 -6.07
C GLU A 33 -1.68 16.86 -5.65
N GLU A 34 -2.16 17.05 -4.42
CA GLU A 34 -3.25 16.28 -3.82
C GLU A 34 -4.59 16.70 -4.43
N GLY A 35 -5.26 15.77 -5.09
CA GLY A 35 -6.56 15.97 -5.73
C GLY A 35 -7.74 15.52 -4.87
N GLU A 36 -8.79 15.04 -5.53
CA GLU A 36 -10.03 14.61 -4.89
C GLU A 36 -9.82 13.36 -4.02
N LEU A 37 -10.48 13.31 -2.86
CA LEU A 37 -10.58 12.10 -2.04
C LEU A 37 -11.42 11.05 -2.76
N VAL A 38 -10.83 9.91 -3.09
CA VAL A 38 -11.50 8.80 -3.81
C VAL A 38 -11.71 7.57 -2.96
N ALA A 39 -10.96 7.41 -1.87
CA ALA A 39 -11.21 6.36 -0.90
C ALA A 39 -10.73 6.75 0.51
N PHE A 40 -11.45 6.26 1.52
CA PHE A 40 -11.08 6.36 2.93
C PHE A 40 -10.99 4.97 3.55
N ALA A 41 -9.79 4.55 3.92
CA ALA A 41 -9.57 3.26 4.57
C ALA A 41 -9.69 3.39 6.09
N HIS A 42 -10.38 2.44 6.71
CA HIS A 42 -10.54 2.37 8.15
C HIS A 42 -10.23 0.95 8.64
N GLN A 43 -9.17 0.82 9.42
CA GLN A 43 -8.80 -0.39 10.13
C GLN A 43 -8.99 -0.17 11.63
N LYS A 44 -9.93 -0.89 12.23
CA LYS A 44 -10.08 -0.90 13.70
C LYS A 44 -8.90 -1.66 14.30
N ARG A 45 -8.28 -1.16 15.37
CA ARG A 45 -7.18 -1.88 16.04
C ARG A 45 -7.66 -3.09 16.89
N LEU A 46 -8.93 -3.09 17.31
CA LEU A 46 -9.57 -4.15 18.10
C LEU A 46 -10.17 -5.29 17.26
N ALA A 47 -10.50 -5.02 16.01
CA ALA A 47 -10.66 -6.09 15.04
C ALA A 47 -9.24 -6.46 14.67
N PHE A 48 -8.81 -7.70 14.92
CA PHE A 48 -7.51 -8.21 14.52
C PHE A 48 -7.17 -7.77 13.08
N LYS A 49 -5.88 -7.69 12.72
CA LYS A 49 -5.35 -7.15 11.42
C LYS A 49 -5.94 -7.78 10.14
N GLU A 50 -6.93 -8.64 10.29
CA GLU A 50 -7.66 -9.44 9.33
C GLU A 50 -8.49 -8.64 8.34
N GLU A 51 -9.05 -7.48 8.67
CA GLU A 51 -9.96 -6.76 7.76
C GLU A 51 -9.74 -5.25 7.73
N VAL A 52 -9.79 -4.66 6.53
CA VAL A 52 -9.84 -3.22 6.32
C VAL A 52 -10.97 -2.87 5.36
N THR A 53 -11.79 -1.90 5.77
CA THR A 53 -12.90 -1.40 4.95
C THR A 53 -12.53 -0.06 4.34
N PHE A 54 -12.80 0.08 3.03
CA PHE A 54 -12.62 1.32 2.28
C PHE A 54 -13.98 1.90 1.96
N TYR A 55 -14.14 3.19 2.25
CA TYR A 55 -15.35 3.95 2.03
C TYR A 55 -15.12 4.99 0.94
N THR A 56 -16.19 5.53 0.36
CA THR A 56 -16.11 6.63 -0.60
C THR A 56 -15.51 7.90 0.02
N ASP A 57 -15.74 8.10 1.32
CA ASP A 57 -15.34 9.30 2.07
C ASP A 57 -15.29 9.02 3.59
N GLU A 58 -14.90 10.03 4.36
CA GLU A 58 -14.75 9.93 5.83
C GLU A 58 -16.08 9.73 6.59
N SER A 59 -17.25 9.94 5.97
CA SER A 59 -18.55 9.70 6.61
C SER A 59 -18.80 8.22 6.90
N ARG A 60 -18.10 7.32 6.17
CA ARG A 60 -18.24 5.87 6.26
C ARG A 60 -19.65 5.35 5.98
N ARG A 61 -20.44 6.10 5.20
CA ARG A 61 -21.82 5.71 4.82
C ARG A 61 -21.86 4.68 3.70
N GLN A 62 -20.95 4.80 2.73
CA GLN A 62 -20.91 3.94 1.56
C GLN A 62 -19.57 3.21 1.49
N VAL A 63 -19.63 1.87 1.55
CA VAL A 63 -18.47 1.01 1.33
C VAL A 63 -18.14 1.01 -0.17
N LEU A 64 -16.85 1.16 -0.49
CA LEU A 64 -16.32 1.07 -1.84
C LEU A 64 -15.76 -0.33 -2.12
N PHE A 65 -14.94 -0.84 -1.21
CA PHE A 65 -14.39 -2.19 -1.23
C PHE A 65 -13.84 -2.57 0.16
N THR A 66 -13.50 -3.83 0.34
CA THR A 66 -12.83 -4.34 1.53
C THR A 66 -11.69 -5.25 1.13
N PHE A 67 -10.73 -5.44 2.04
CA PHE A 67 -9.88 -6.61 1.98
C PHE A 67 -9.94 -7.36 3.30
N LYS A 68 -9.85 -8.69 3.21
CA LYS A 68 -9.92 -9.58 4.37
C LYS A 68 -8.94 -10.75 4.27
N ALA A 69 -8.29 -11.12 5.37
CA ALA A 69 -7.46 -12.30 5.49
C ALA A 69 -8.29 -13.58 5.29
N ARG A 70 -7.77 -14.52 4.50
CA ARG A 70 -8.40 -15.85 4.31
C ARG A 70 -8.37 -16.69 5.57
N GLN A 71 -7.32 -16.56 6.38
CA GLN A 71 -7.14 -17.30 7.61
C GLN A 71 -6.62 -16.38 8.72
N VAL A 72 -7.19 -16.54 9.91
CA VAL A 72 -6.91 -15.73 11.11
C VAL A 72 -5.53 -16.06 11.72
N ILE A 73 -5.06 -17.29 11.54
CA ILE A 73 -3.91 -17.85 12.28
C ILE A 73 -2.63 -17.87 11.44
N ASP A 74 -2.70 -17.53 10.16
CA ASP A 74 -1.60 -17.82 9.24
C ASP A 74 -0.52 -16.72 9.22
N LEU A 75 0.70 -17.10 9.60
CA LEU A 75 1.92 -16.30 9.47
C LEU A 75 2.27 -16.01 8.00
N GLY A 76 1.50 -16.54 7.03
CA GLY A 76 1.52 -16.25 5.59
C GLY A 76 0.20 -15.69 5.03
N ALA A 77 -0.60 -14.98 5.84
CA ALA A 77 -1.96 -14.57 5.49
C ALA A 77 -2.09 -13.96 4.08
N THR A 78 -2.87 -14.65 3.23
CA THR A 78 -3.37 -14.11 1.97
C THR A 78 -4.64 -13.31 2.26
N TYR A 79 -4.75 -12.13 1.65
CA TYR A 79 -5.88 -11.24 1.80
C TYR A 79 -6.62 -11.14 0.46
N ASP A 80 -7.93 -11.39 0.47
CA ASP A 80 -8.77 -11.20 -0.70
C ASP A 80 -9.39 -9.81 -0.68
N VAL A 81 -9.41 -9.17 -1.85
CA VAL A 81 -10.05 -7.87 -2.06
C VAL A 81 -11.40 -8.07 -2.72
N HIS A 82 -12.43 -7.49 -2.12
CA HIS A 82 -13.81 -7.59 -2.60
C HIS A 82 -14.40 -6.19 -2.82
N GLY A 83 -15.06 -5.99 -3.95
CA GLY A 83 -15.86 -4.79 -4.19
C GLY A 83 -17.07 -4.72 -3.25
N ALA A 84 -17.74 -3.55 -3.20
CA ALA A 84 -18.91 -3.34 -2.35
C ALA A 84 -20.06 -4.37 -2.56
N SER A 85 -20.18 -4.94 -3.76
CA SER A 85 -21.16 -5.99 -4.09
C SER A 85 -20.75 -7.39 -3.65
N GLY A 86 -19.56 -7.58 -3.07
CA GLY A 86 -18.98 -8.89 -2.78
C GLY A 86 -18.23 -9.52 -3.95
N THR A 87 -18.17 -8.86 -5.11
CA THR A 87 -17.37 -9.33 -6.25
C THR A 87 -15.89 -9.35 -5.89
N ARG A 88 -15.24 -10.49 -6.08
CA ARG A 88 -13.79 -10.62 -5.85
C ARG A 88 -13.02 -9.88 -6.94
N LEU A 89 -12.05 -9.07 -6.52
CA LEU A 89 -11.22 -8.25 -7.42
C LEU A 89 -9.81 -8.83 -7.57
N GLY A 90 -9.37 -9.61 -6.59
CA GLY A 90 -8.06 -10.23 -6.57
C GLY A 90 -7.62 -10.51 -5.13
N SER A 91 -6.32 -10.73 -4.95
CA SER A 91 -5.74 -10.99 -3.64
C SER A 91 -4.29 -10.54 -3.56
N PHE A 92 -3.80 -10.38 -2.34
CA PHE A 92 -2.39 -10.14 -2.08
C PHE A 92 -1.90 -10.94 -0.88
N ARG A 93 -0.60 -11.26 -0.86
CA ARG A 93 0.05 -11.95 0.25
C ARG A 93 1.48 -11.46 0.43
N LYS A 94 1.93 -11.39 1.67
CA LYS A 94 3.34 -11.18 1.98
C LYS A 94 4.05 -12.53 1.96
N ASN A 95 5.21 -12.59 1.33
CA ASN A 95 6.07 -13.76 1.38
C ASN A 95 7.03 -13.64 2.57
N PHE A 96 6.75 -14.39 3.64
CA PHE A 96 7.54 -14.38 4.87
C PHE A 96 8.81 -15.23 4.76
N GLY A 97 8.86 -16.19 3.83
CA GLY A 97 10.01 -17.08 3.63
C GLY A 97 11.12 -16.49 2.75
N ALA A 98 10.81 -15.47 1.93
CA ALA A 98 11.74 -14.97 0.92
C ALA A 98 12.83 -14.02 1.44
N SER A 99 12.73 -13.44 2.65
CA SER A 99 13.84 -12.76 3.33
C SER A 99 13.42 -12.01 4.61
N LEU A 100 14.26 -12.10 5.65
CA LEU A 100 14.28 -11.12 6.74
C LEU A 100 14.83 -9.75 6.29
N LEU A 101 15.63 -9.74 5.22
CA LEU A 101 16.36 -8.56 4.71
C LEU A 101 15.54 -7.70 3.75
N ARG A 102 14.77 -8.30 2.84
CA ARG A 102 13.99 -7.63 1.79
C ARG A 102 12.56 -8.16 1.77
N SER A 103 11.60 -7.26 1.96
CA SER A 103 10.18 -7.62 1.97
C SER A 103 9.70 -7.94 0.56
N THR A 104 9.00 -9.06 0.40
CA THR A 104 8.42 -9.49 -0.88
C THR A 104 6.92 -9.69 -0.73
N TRP A 105 6.15 -9.20 -1.69
CA TRP A 105 4.70 -9.29 -1.77
C TRP A 105 4.30 -9.92 -3.11
N HIS A 106 3.17 -10.62 -3.12
CA HIS A 106 2.54 -11.10 -4.34
C HIS A 106 1.15 -10.51 -4.45
N LEU A 107 0.79 -10.06 -5.65
CA LEU A 107 -0.48 -9.43 -5.97
C LEU A 107 -1.08 -10.14 -7.19
N SER A 108 -2.23 -10.76 -6.98
CA SER A 108 -2.96 -11.58 -7.94
C SER A 108 -4.26 -10.87 -8.33
N ARG A 109 -4.54 -10.77 -9.63
CA ARG A 109 -5.81 -10.27 -10.15
C ARG A 109 -6.80 -11.42 -10.24
N GLU A 110 -8.09 -11.12 -10.07
CA GLU A 110 -9.11 -12.13 -10.29
C GLU A 110 -9.06 -12.62 -11.75
N GLY A 111 -8.96 -13.94 -11.95
CA GLY A 111 -8.91 -14.56 -13.27
C GLY A 111 -7.54 -14.53 -13.98
N ALA A 112 -6.50 -13.94 -13.39
CA ALA A 112 -5.15 -14.00 -13.95
C ALA A 112 -4.46 -15.32 -13.59
N GLU A 113 -3.70 -15.88 -14.54
CA GLU A 113 -2.89 -17.08 -14.32
C GLU A 113 -1.58 -16.77 -13.57
N GLU A 114 -1.03 -15.58 -13.80
CA GLU A 114 0.22 -15.12 -13.17
C GLU A 114 -0.02 -14.13 -12.04
N GLU A 115 0.86 -14.15 -11.04
CA GLU A 115 0.89 -13.16 -9.94
C GLU A 115 1.98 -12.12 -10.20
N SER A 116 1.67 -10.84 -10.00
CA SER A 116 2.69 -9.81 -9.92
C SER A 116 3.47 -9.91 -8.60
N THR A 117 4.79 -9.68 -8.64
CA THR A 117 5.67 -9.75 -7.49
C THR A 117 6.18 -8.35 -7.14
N GLY A 118 5.85 -7.90 -5.94
CA GLY A 118 6.31 -6.65 -5.33
C GLY A 118 7.57 -6.86 -4.50
N GLN A 119 8.62 -6.08 -4.75
CA GLN A 119 9.84 -6.15 -3.96
C GLN A 119 10.28 -4.77 -3.46
N GLU A 120 10.74 -4.73 -2.21
CA GLU A 120 11.29 -3.52 -1.59
C GLU A 120 12.55 -3.06 -2.33
N ARG A 121 12.59 -1.84 -2.87
CA ARG A 121 13.79 -1.28 -3.48
C ARG A 121 14.79 -0.92 -2.38
N SER A 122 16.02 -1.41 -2.49
CA SER A 122 17.07 -1.25 -1.47
C SER A 122 17.74 0.14 -1.47
N GLU A 123 17.03 1.21 -1.85
CA GLU A 123 17.56 2.58 -1.85
C GLU A 123 17.95 3.06 -0.45
N GLY A 124 17.33 2.49 0.57
CA GLY A 124 17.55 2.86 1.95
C GLY A 124 18.99 2.72 2.45
N LEU A 125 19.71 1.68 1.98
CA LEU A 125 21.13 1.49 2.29
C LEU A 125 22.02 2.53 1.59
N ALA A 126 21.63 2.96 0.39
CA ALA A 126 22.38 3.94 -0.39
C ALA A 126 22.23 5.36 0.19
N LEU A 127 21.01 5.74 0.58
CA LEU A 127 20.76 7.02 1.25
C LEU A 127 21.39 7.09 2.64
N LEU A 128 21.32 5.99 3.43
CA LEU A 128 21.99 5.91 4.73
C LEU A 128 23.51 6.06 4.60
N ARG A 129 24.12 5.36 3.63
CA ARG A 129 25.57 5.48 3.35
C ARG A 129 25.95 6.90 2.95
N ARG A 130 25.14 7.55 2.12
CA ARG A 130 25.37 8.92 1.68
C ARG A 130 25.22 9.92 2.84
N ALA A 131 24.21 9.77 3.70
CA ALA A 131 24.04 10.63 4.88
C ALA A 131 25.17 10.46 5.90
N TRP A 132 25.71 9.25 6.04
CA TRP A 132 26.85 8.94 6.92
C TRP A 132 28.13 9.67 6.50
N GLU A 133 28.36 9.88 5.21
CA GLU A 133 29.52 10.62 4.68
C GLU A 133 29.47 12.13 4.96
N PHE A 134 28.31 12.69 5.33
CA PHE A 134 28.13 14.14 5.52
C PHE A 134 27.85 14.58 6.96
N LEU A 135 27.80 13.68 7.96
CA LEU A 135 27.42 14.02 9.34
C LEU A 135 28.50 13.66 10.38
N PRO A 136 29.12 14.63 11.07
CA PRO A 136 29.90 14.38 12.29
C PRO A 136 28.96 14.21 13.50
N TYR A 137 29.26 13.24 14.39
CA TYR A 137 28.55 12.90 15.64
C TYR A 137 27.17 12.23 15.48
N THR A 138 27.14 10.89 15.47
CA THR A 138 26.01 10.05 15.01
C THR A 138 25.17 9.35 16.08
N ASP A 139 24.94 9.97 17.25
CA ASP A 139 24.20 9.31 18.35
C ASP A 139 22.71 9.71 18.50
N LEU A 140 22.13 10.60 17.68
CA LEU A 140 20.83 11.24 18.03
C LEU A 140 19.77 11.40 16.93
N LEU A 141 19.81 10.70 15.79
CA LEU A 141 18.73 10.81 14.78
C LEU A 141 18.08 9.47 14.41
N PRO A 142 16.75 9.31 14.56
CA PRO A 142 16.04 8.19 13.96
C PRO A 142 15.94 8.43 12.46
N PHE A 143 16.89 7.90 11.68
CA PHE A 143 16.81 7.92 10.22
C PHE A 143 15.66 7.01 9.78
N VAL A 144 14.50 7.60 9.50
CA VAL A 144 13.39 6.88 8.85
C VAL A 144 13.76 6.68 7.40
N VAL A 145 14.22 5.49 7.07
CA VAL A 145 14.57 5.10 5.71
C VAL A 145 13.27 4.92 4.90
N PRO A 146 13.04 5.70 3.82
CA PRO A 146 11.91 5.47 2.95
C PRO A 146 12.10 4.13 2.23
N TYR A 147 11.08 3.29 2.27
CA TYR A 147 11.01 2.08 1.46
C TYR A 147 10.14 2.36 0.25
N HIS A 148 10.57 1.88 -0.90
CA HIS A 148 9.80 1.87 -2.14
C HIS A 148 9.52 0.43 -2.53
N PHE A 149 8.38 0.17 -3.16
CA PHE A 149 8.05 -1.16 -3.67
C PHE A 149 7.75 -1.07 -5.16
N ASP A 150 8.38 -1.95 -5.94
CA ASP A 150 8.09 -2.13 -7.36
C ASP A 150 7.43 -3.48 -7.57
N PHE A 151 6.24 -3.49 -8.18
CA PHE A 151 5.51 -4.70 -8.56
C PHE A 151 5.70 -4.96 -10.04
N THR A 152 6.18 -6.15 -10.36
CA THR A 152 6.41 -6.59 -11.74
C THR A 152 5.75 -7.93 -12.03
N GLU A 153 5.35 -8.14 -13.27
CA GLU A 153 4.78 -9.38 -13.79
C GLU A 153 5.52 -9.72 -15.09
N SER A 154 6.19 -10.87 -15.12
CA SER A 154 6.96 -11.31 -16.30
C SER A 154 7.90 -10.23 -16.88
N GLY A 155 8.54 -9.45 -15.99
CA GLY A 155 9.47 -8.37 -16.32
C GLY A 155 8.82 -7.02 -16.67
N ARG A 156 7.49 -6.95 -16.75
CA ARG A 156 6.72 -5.72 -17.00
C ARG A 156 6.37 -5.03 -15.69
N SER A 157 6.45 -3.69 -15.65
CA SER A 157 6.00 -2.91 -14.48
C SER A 157 4.48 -2.93 -14.38
N VAL A 158 3.97 -3.19 -13.18
CA VAL A 158 2.53 -3.23 -12.87
C VAL A 158 2.11 -2.00 -12.06
N MET A 159 2.80 -1.77 -10.94
CA MET A 159 2.62 -0.59 -10.09
C MET A 159 3.86 -0.36 -9.22
N SER A 160 4.03 0.85 -8.72
CA SER A 160 5.00 1.18 -7.68
C SER A 160 4.34 1.91 -6.51
N VAL A 161 4.94 1.78 -5.33
CA VAL A 161 4.54 2.49 -4.12
C VAL A 161 5.77 3.15 -3.52
N GLU A 162 5.79 4.48 -3.52
CA GLU A 162 6.93 5.27 -3.07
C GLU A 162 6.57 6.07 -1.82
N LYS A 163 7.27 5.82 -0.71
CA LYS A 163 7.17 6.65 0.50
C LYS A 163 7.89 7.98 0.28
N LEU A 164 7.16 9.09 0.44
CA LEU A 164 7.72 10.44 0.38
C LEU A 164 8.40 10.79 1.70
N PHE A 165 9.59 11.40 1.62
CA PHE A 165 10.30 11.90 2.81
C PHE A 165 9.57 13.12 3.40
N GLY A 166 9.37 13.15 4.72
CA GLY A 166 8.79 14.30 5.41
C GLY A 166 8.15 13.97 6.76
N LEU A 167 7.66 15.00 7.45
CA LEU A 167 7.04 14.91 8.79
C LEU A 167 5.72 14.12 8.83
N ARG A 168 5.13 13.78 7.68
CA ARG A 168 3.85 13.06 7.59
C ARG A 168 4.00 11.88 6.64
N ASP A 169 3.51 10.72 7.06
CA ASP A 169 3.50 9.50 6.27
C ASP A 169 2.57 9.65 5.04
N ARG A 170 3.21 9.80 3.88
CA ARG A 170 2.59 9.90 2.57
C ARG A 170 3.26 8.93 1.61
N TYR A 171 2.44 8.28 0.80
CA TYR A 171 2.87 7.34 -0.23
C TYR A 171 2.29 7.77 -1.57
N VAL A 172 3.09 7.68 -2.62
CA VAL A 172 2.62 7.80 -4.00
C VAL A 172 2.41 6.39 -4.53
N LEU A 173 1.22 6.12 -5.04
CA LEU A 173 0.89 4.91 -5.76
C LEU A 173 0.82 5.27 -7.24
N ASP A 174 1.71 4.70 -8.04
CA ASP A 174 1.75 4.84 -9.50
C ASP A 174 1.42 3.49 -10.14
N ILE A 175 0.43 3.47 -11.04
CA ILE A 175 -0.10 2.25 -11.65
C ILE A 175 0.18 2.29 -13.16
N ALA A 176 1.14 1.47 -13.56
CA ALA A 176 1.57 1.35 -14.95
C ALA A 176 0.60 0.49 -15.77
N ASP A 177 0.03 -0.56 -15.17
CA ASP A 177 -0.88 -1.47 -15.88
C ASP A 177 -2.33 -0.95 -15.90
N PRO A 178 -2.91 -0.66 -17.07
CA PRO A 178 -4.30 -0.18 -17.19
C PRO A 178 -5.34 -1.21 -16.76
N GLU A 179 -5.02 -2.51 -16.81
CA GLU A 179 -5.93 -3.60 -16.48
C GLU A 179 -5.99 -3.90 -14.98
N LEU A 180 -5.04 -3.40 -14.19
CA LEU A 180 -5.06 -3.56 -12.74
C LEU A 180 -6.23 -2.77 -12.12
N ASP A 181 -7.17 -3.43 -11.45
CA ASP A 181 -8.24 -2.72 -10.74
C ASP A 181 -7.66 -1.74 -9.70
N ARG A 182 -8.08 -0.47 -9.77
CA ARG A 182 -7.51 0.58 -8.88
C ARG A 182 -7.79 0.30 -7.41
N ARG A 183 -8.89 -0.36 -7.07
CA ARG A 183 -9.21 -0.76 -5.70
C ARG A 183 -8.23 -1.81 -5.21
N LEU A 184 -7.86 -2.77 -6.06
CA LEU A 184 -6.86 -3.79 -5.74
C LEU A 184 -5.47 -3.14 -5.52
N ALA A 185 -5.07 -2.21 -6.38
CA ALA A 185 -3.83 -1.46 -6.21
C ALA A 185 -3.80 -0.62 -4.92
N ILE A 186 -4.88 0.11 -4.63
CA ILE A 186 -5.03 0.91 -3.41
C ILE A 186 -5.01 0.01 -2.17
N ALA A 187 -5.69 -1.14 -2.22
CA ALA A 187 -5.68 -2.13 -1.14
C ALA A 187 -4.25 -2.58 -0.81
N GLN A 188 -3.47 -2.94 -1.84
CA GLN A 188 -2.08 -3.34 -1.70
C GLN A 188 -1.21 -2.19 -1.13
N ALA A 189 -1.38 -0.95 -1.60
CA ALA A 189 -0.63 0.19 -1.08
C ALA A 189 -0.90 0.45 0.41
N VAL A 190 -2.15 0.35 0.85
CA VAL A 190 -2.50 0.48 2.28
C VAL A 190 -1.99 -0.72 3.08
N ALA A 191 -2.04 -1.94 2.54
CA ALA A 191 -1.51 -3.14 3.18
C ALA A 191 0.01 -3.07 3.42
N LEU A 192 0.77 -2.47 2.49
CA LEU A 192 2.21 -2.23 2.64
C LEU A 192 2.57 -1.34 3.84
N ASP A 193 1.65 -0.51 4.32
CA ASP A 193 1.86 0.26 5.54
C ASP A 193 1.25 -0.44 6.76
N ALA A 194 -0.02 -0.83 6.67
CA ALA A 194 -0.79 -1.35 7.78
C ALA A 194 -0.30 -2.72 8.29
N LEU A 195 0.25 -3.57 7.41
CA LEU A 195 0.62 -4.95 7.72
C LEU A 195 2.14 -5.17 7.76
N GLN A 196 2.92 -4.25 7.22
CA GLN A 196 4.36 -4.44 7.04
C GLN A 196 5.17 -4.36 8.33
N SER A 197 4.60 -3.77 9.40
CA SER A 197 5.09 -3.74 10.80
C SER A 197 6.39 -4.52 11.00
N ARG A 198 7.53 -3.82 10.92
CA ARG A 198 8.80 -4.29 11.45
C ARG A 198 8.84 -4.00 12.94
#